data_AF-A0A1H3CPI3-F1
#
_entry.id   AF-A0A1H3CPI3-F1
#
_cell.length_a   1.000
_cell.length_b   1.000
_cell.length_c   1.000
_cell.angle_alpha   90.00
_cell.angle_beta   90.00
_cell.angle_gamma   90.00
#
_symmetry.space_group_name_H-M   'P 1'
#
loop_
_entity.id
_entity.type
_entity.pdbx_description
1 polymer ?
#
loop_
_entity_poly.entity_id
_entity_poly.type
_entity_poly.pdbx_seq_one_letter_code
_entity_poly.pdbx_strand_id
1 'polypeptide(L)'
;MKNVLTLLALVALMASGTPTVAQADGGEQPTLAERATVMTWRIAERTQLSEGQYVKLRRLNVGLLSEMAMLRKQLKAEPANLDQSLADLLQRYEWDVAALLQPKQLAVYDGLKSEFTAVNIR
;
A
#
# COMPACT_ATOMS: atom_id res chain seq x y z
N MET A 1 3.64 -13.59 -62.20
CA MET A 1 2.72 -13.35 -61.05
C MET A 1 3.25 -12.10 -60.35
N LYS A 2 2.90 -10.90 -60.78
CA LYS A 2 1.81 -10.02 -60.29
C LYS A 2 1.89 -9.72 -58.78
N ASN A 3 2.60 -8.63 -58.47
CA ASN A 3 2.36 -7.60 -57.46
C ASN A 3 1.61 -8.01 -56.19
N VAL A 4 2.30 -8.11 -55.04
CA VAL A 4 1.83 -7.61 -53.73
C VAL A 4 3.04 -7.27 -52.85
N LEU A 5 3.59 -6.07 -53.06
CA LEU A 5 4.16 -5.28 -51.97
C LEU A 5 2.97 -4.86 -51.05
N THR A 6 3.27 -4.58 -49.79
CA THR A 6 2.43 -3.85 -48.81
C THR A 6 1.14 -4.53 -48.32
N LEU A 7 1.23 -5.29 -47.21
CA LEU A 7 0.34 -5.16 -46.03
C LEU A 7 0.80 -6.13 -44.93
N LEU A 8 0.59 -5.74 -43.67
CA LEU A 8 0.94 -6.44 -42.41
C LEU A 8 2.34 -6.19 -41.83
N ALA A 9 2.79 -4.94 -41.96
CA ALA A 9 3.22 -4.23 -40.76
C ALA A 9 1.98 -3.87 -39.90
N LEU A 10 1.45 -4.82 -39.09
CA LEU A 10 0.49 -4.54 -38.00
C LEU A 10 0.13 -5.77 -37.13
N VAL A 11 1.02 -6.74 -36.86
CA VAL A 11 0.66 -7.81 -35.90
C VAL A 11 1.89 -8.26 -35.13
N ALA A 12 2.16 -7.57 -34.02
CA ALA A 12 2.71 -8.09 -32.75
C ALA A 12 3.14 -6.92 -31.84
N LEU A 13 2.41 -5.80 -31.92
CA LEU A 13 2.42 -4.73 -30.92
C LEU A 13 1.56 -5.16 -29.71
N MET A 14 1.74 -6.38 -29.20
CA MET A 14 0.94 -6.95 -28.10
C MET A 14 1.78 -8.01 -27.33
N ALA A 15 3.05 -7.73 -27.08
CA ALA A 15 3.75 -8.37 -25.97
C ALA A 15 3.57 -7.44 -24.77
N SER A 16 2.54 -7.76 -23.99
CA SER A 16 2.27 -7.31 -22.64
C SER A 16 3.57 -7.05 -21.88
N GLY A 17 3.94 -5.77 -21.80
CA GLY A 17 4.81 -5.27 -20.76
C GLY A 17 4.06 -5.39 -19.44
N THR A 18 4.11 -6.58 -18.83
CA THR A 18 4.01 -6.67 -17.38
C THR A 18 5.09 -5.73 -16.85
N PRO A 19 4.77 -4.73 -16.00
CA PRO A 19 5.82 -4.01 -15.31
C PRO A 19 6.55 -5.02 -14.45
N THR A 20 7.66 -5.55 -14.97
CA THR A 20 8.71 -6.13 -14.16
C THR A 20 9.14 -5.02 -13.24
N VAL A 21 8.65 -5.04 -12.01
CA VAL A 21 9.27 -4.36 -10.88
C VAL A 21 10.74 -4.75 -10.94
N ALA A 22 11.56 -3.81 -11.39
CA ALA A 22 13.00 -3.95 -11.38
C ALA A 22 13.41 -4.19 -9.92
N GLN A 23 13.68 -5.45 -9.58
CA GLN A 23 14.50 -5.76 -8.43
C GLN A 23 15.90 -5.28 -8.76
N ALA A 24 16.16 -4.02 -8.41
CA ALA A 24 17.52 -3.52 -8.27
C ALA A 24 18.15 -4.29 -7.09
N ASP A 25 19.05 -5.19 -7.45
CA ASP A 25 19.89 -5.97 -6.56
C ASP A 25 20.92 -5.06 -5.89
N GLY A 26 20.50 -4.44 -4.78
CA GLY A 26 21.31 -3.44 -4.07
C GLY A 26 20.75 -3.03 -2.73
N GLY A 27 20.41 -3.98 -1.84
CA GLY A 27 20.36 -3.78 -0.38
C GLY A 27 19.61 -2.56 0.21
N GLU A 28 18.74 -1.90 -0.55
CA GLU A 28 18.09 -0.66 -0.12
C GLU A 28 16.79 -1.00 0.61
N GLN A 29 16.66 -0.57 1.85
CA GLN A 29 15.40 -0.70 2.59
C GLN A 29 14.27 -0.04 1.80
N PRO A 30 13.12 -0.71 1.61
CA PRO A 30 12.01 -0.11 0.87
C PRO A 30 11.57 1.20 1.52
N THR A 31 11.42 2.23 0.69
CA THR A 31 10.99 3.56 1.10
C THR A 31 9.60 3.51 1.76
N LEU A 32 9.26 4.53 2.56
CA LEU A 32 7.93 4.62 3.18
C LEU A 32 6.81 4.60 2.13
N ALA A 33 7.04 5.20 0.97
CA ALA A 33 6.08 5.23 -0.12
C ALA A 33 5.84 3.85 -0.75
N GLU A 34 6.89 3.03 -0.89
CA GLU A 34 6.79 1.66 -1.38
C GLU A 34 6.10 0.76 -0.36
N ARG A 35 6.46 0.88 0.92
CA ARG A 35 5.80 0.16 2.02
C ARG A 35 4.30 0.50 2.09
N ALA A 36 3.95 1.78 1.93
CA ALA A 36 2.57 2.21 1.87
C ALA A 36 1.83 1.59 0.68
N THR A 37 2.45 1.59 -0.51
CA THR A 37 1.88 0.93 -1.71
C THR A 37 1.61 -0.56 -1.46
N VAL A 38 2.57 -1.29 -0.88
CA VAL A 38 2.40 -2.72 -0.56
C VAL A 38 1.27 -2.93 0.44
N MET A 39 1.20 -2.11 1.48
CA MET A 39 0.12 -2.17 2.47
C MET A 39 -1.25 -1.89 1.84
N THR A 40 -1.35 -0.87 0.98
CA THR A 40 -2.60 -0.55 0.26
C THR A 40 -3.00 -1.69 -0.67
N TRP A 41 -2.05 -2.26 -1.40
CA TRP A 41 -2.31 -3.34 -2.34
C TRP A 41 -2.86 -4.58 -1.64
N ARG A 42 -2.27 -4.99 -0.49
CA ARG A 42 -2.78 -6.11 0.32
C ARG A 42 -4.20 -5.89 0.82
N ILE A 43 -4.55 -4.66 1.21
CA ILE A 43 -5.93 -4.34 1.60
C ILE A 43 -6.84 -4.38 0.37
N ALA A 44 -6.42 -3.77 -0.73
CA ALA A 44 -7.20 -3.65 -1.96
C ALA A 44 -7.55 -5.00 -2.59
N GLU A 45 -6.60 -5.96 -2.56
CA GLU A 45 -6.76 -7.31 -3.09
C GLU A 45 -8.00 -8.02 -2.52
N ARG A 46 -8.31 -7.76 -1.24
CA ARG A 46 -9.40 -8.45 -0.53
C ARG A 46 -10.65 -7.60 -0.37
N THR A 47 -10.51 -6.27 -0.31
CA THR A 47 -11.62 -5.33 -0.03
C THR A 47 -12.30 -4.79 -1.29
N GLN A 48 -11.80 -5.11 -2.50
CA GLN A 48 -12.37 -4.65 -3.78
C GLN A 48 -12.56 -3.12 -3.81
N LEU A 49 -11.50 -2.38 -3.47
CA LEU A 49 -11.54 -0.92 -3.45
C LEU A 49 -11.76 -0.36 -4.86
N SER A 50 -12.56 0.70 -4.94
CA SER A 50 -12.52 1.57 -6.12
C SER A 50 -11.16 2.28 -6.21
N GLU A 51 -10.81 2.77 -7.40
CA GLU A 51 -9.56 3.53 -7.60
C GLU A 51 -9.45 4.74 -6.68
N GLY A 52 -10.55 5.50 -6.52
CA GLY A 52 -10.59 6.64 -5.60
C GLY A 52 -10.35 6.25 -4.14
N GLN A 53 -10.86 5.08 -3.71
CA GLN A 53 -10.58 4.54 -2.38
C GLN A 53 -9.14 4.09 -2.25
N TYR A 54 -8.58 3.45 -3.28
CA TYR A 54 -7.17 3.02 -3.30
C TYR A 54 -6.21 4.21 -3.09
N VAL A 55 -6.40 5.29 -3.84
CA VAL A 55 -5.54 6.48 -3.74
C VAL A 55 -5.63 7.12 -2.36
N LYS A 56 -6.84 7.23 -1.80
CA LYS A 56 -7.06 7.77 -0.45
C LYS A 56 -6.43 6.88 0.62
N LEU A 57 -6.64 5.57 0.54
CA LEU A 57 -6.06 4.62 1.49
C LEU A 57 -4.53 4.64 1.43
N ARG A 58 -3.94 4.72 0.23
CA ARG A 58 -2.49 4.88 0.09
C ARG A 58 -1.97 6.12 0.78
N ARG A 59 -2.68 7.24 0.65
CA ARG A 59 -2.32 8.48 1.36
C ARG A 59 -2.40 8.30 2.87
N LEU A 60 -3.44 7.66 3.40
CA LEU A 60 -3.55 7.34 4.82
C LEU A 60 -2.39 6.45 5.28
N ASN A 61 -2.02 5.43 4.50
CA ASN A 61 -0.90 4.53 4.83
C ASN A 61 0.45 5.25 4.85
N VAL A 62 0.69 6.17 3.90
CA VAL A 62 1.90 7.01 3.92
C VAL A 62 1.93 7.87 5.19
N GLY A 63 0.80 8.50 5.55
CA GLY A 63 0.66 9.30 6.77
C GLY A 63 0.99 8.48 8.03
N LEU A 64 0.32 7.33 8.19
CA LEU A 64 0.56 6.41 9.30
C LEU A 64 2.04 6.05 9.44
N LEU A 65 2.67 5.58 8.36
CA LEU A 65 4.07 5.13 8.40
C LEU A 65 5.04 6.28 8.70
N SER A 66 4.76 7.48 8.18
CA SER A 66 5.55 8.68 8.45
C SER A 66 5.44 9.13 9.90
N GLU A 67 4.22 9.17 10.45
CA GLU A 67 3.98 9.55 11.85
C GLU A 67 4.55 8.51 12.82
N MET A 68 4.41 7.21 12.54
CA MET A 68 5.05 6.15 13.34
C MET A 68 6.57 6.31 13.38
N ALA A 69 7.20 6.61 12.23
CA ALA A 69 8.65 6.85 12.18
C ALA A 69 9.06 8.09 12.99
N MET A 70 8.24 9.15 12.95
CA MET A 70 8.44 10.36 13.73
C MET A 70 8.33 10.11 15.24
N LEU A 71 7.26 9.43 15.69
CA LEU A 71 7.03 9.10 17.08
C LEU A 71 8.16 8.23 17.65
N ARG A 72 8.58 7.20 16.91
CA ARG A 72 9.72 6.34 17.30
C ARG A 72 11.02 7.11 17.42
N LYS A 73 11.22 8.14 16.60
CA LYS A 73 12.40 9.02 16.68
C LYS A 73 12.32 9.96 17.89
N GLN A 74 11.16 10.57 18.14
CA GLN A 74 10.95 11.57 19.18
C GLN A 74 10.93 10.95 20.59
N LEU A 75 10.23 9.84 20.75
CA LEU A 75 9.96 9.20 22.05
C LEU A 75 10.90 8.00 22.32
N LYS A 76 12.05 7.93 21.64
CA LYS A 76 13.00 6.82 21.76
C LYS A 76 13.44 6.54 23.21
N ALA A 77 13.51 7.58 24.04
CA ALA A 77 13.91 7.49 25.44
C ALA A 77 12.73 7.27 26.41
N GLU A 78 11.49 7.29 25.91
CA GLU A 78 10.26 7.31 26.71
C GLU A 78 9.31 6.20 26.25
N PRO A 79 9.62 4.92 26.51
CA PRO A 79 8.89 3.78 25.93
C PRO A 79 7.40 3.77 26.28
N ALA A 80 7.04 4.14 27.52
CA ALA A 80 5.63 4.21 27.92
C ALA A 80 4.85 5.29 27.13
N ASN A 81 5.48 6.44 26.86
CA ASN A 81 4.86 7.51 26.07
C ASN A 81 4.81 7.15 24.58
N LEU A 82 5.82 6.42 24.08
CA LEU A 82 5.83 5.90 22.71
C LEU A 82 4.67 4.93 22.48
N ASP A 83 4.47 3.97 23.38
CA ASP A 83 3.41 2.98 23.25
C ASP A 83 2.02 3.63 23.23
N GLN A 84 1.77 4.57 24.15
CA GLN A 84 0.52 5.34 24.18
C GLN A 84 0.32 6.13 22.87
N SER A 85 1.35 6.85 22.42
CA SER A 85 1.26 7.67 21.21
C SER A 85 1.03 6.84 19.94
N LEU A 86 1.63 5.65 19.87
CA LEU A 86 1.40 4.71 18.76
C LEU A 86 -0.02 4.13 18.80
N ALA A 87 -0.54 3.80 19.98
CA ALA A 87 -1.92 3.36 20.12
C ALA A 87 -2.92 4.43 19.66
N ASP A 88 -2.72 5.68 20.09
CA ASP A 88 -3.57 6.82 19.69
C ASP A 88 -3.50 7.08 18.18
N LEU A 89 -2.31 6.97 17.58
CA LEU A 89 -2.11 7.09 16.14
C LEU A 89 -2.86 6.00 15.38
N LEU A 90 -2.72 4.74 15.82
CA LEU A 90 -3.42 3.61 15.20
C LEU A 90 -4.94 3.79 15.30
N GLN A 91 -5.46 4.21 16.45
CA GLN A 91 -6.90 4.44 16.61
C GLN A 91 -7.41 5.52 15.65
N ARG A 92 -6.69 6.63 15.45
CA ARG A 92 -7.08 7.68 14.49
C ARG A 92 -7.06 7.15 13.05
N TYR A 93 -5.98 6.46 12.67
CA TYR A 93 -5.87 5.83 11.36
C TYR A 93 -7.03 4.88 11.08
N GLU A 94 -7.40 4.07 12.07
CA GLU A 94 -8.52 3.13 11.97
C GLU A 94 -9.87 3.83 11.75
N TRP A 95 -10.11 4.96 12.41
CA TRP A 95 -11.29 5.79 12.15
C TRP A 95 -11.31 6.38 10.75
N ASP A 96 -10.18 6.86 10.25
CA ASP A 96 -10.08 7.43 8.91
C ASP A 96 -10.31 6.35 7.83
N VAL A 97 -9.80 5.13 8.04
CA VAL A 97 -10.07 3.99 7.15
C VAL A 97 -11.55 3.60 7.20
N ALA A 98 -12.15 3.53 8.40
CA ALA A 98 -13.57 3.21 8.54
C ALA A 98 -14.48 4.24 7.86
N ALA A 99 -14.09 5.52 7.86
CA ALA A 99 -14.81 6.58 7.14
C ALA A 99 -14.67 6.48 5.61
N LEU A 100 -13.62 5.83 5.11
CA LEU A 100 -13.35 5.64 3.68
C LEU A 100 -14.07 4.42 3.08
N LEU A 101 -14.24 3.37 3.88
CA LEU A 101 -14.74 2.08 3.44
C LEU A 101 -16.26 1.96 3.55
N GLN A 102 -16.87 1.26 2.60
CA GLN A 102 -18.26 0.83 2.73
C GLN A 102 -18.39 -0.26 3.80
N PRO A 103 -19.58 -0.46 4.42
CA PRO A 103 -19.75 -1.45 5.49
C PRO A 103 -19.26 -2.86 5.14
N LYS A 104 -19.51 -3.33 3.90
CA LYS A 104 -19.02 -4.64 3.43
C LYS A 104 -17.49 -4.70 3.34
N GLN A 105 -16.86 -3.62 2.90
CA GLN A 105 -15.40 -3.53 2.77
C GLN A 105 -14.74 -3.41 4.15
N LEU A 106 -15.39 -2.70 5.08
CA LEU A 106 -14.93 -2.55 6.47
C LEU A 106 -14.92 -3.90 7.19
N ALA A 107 -15.97 -4.72 7.04
CA ALA A 107 -16.00 -6.06 7.62
C ALA A 107 -14.85 -6.96 7.12
N VAL A 108 -14.49 -6.85 5.83
CA VAL A 108 -13.32 -7.55 5.29
C VAL A 108 -12.03 -6.99 5.88
N TYR A 109 -11.89 -5.66 5.89
CA TYR A 109 -10.72 -4.97 6.45
C TYR A 109 -10.46 -5.33 7.92
N ASP A 110 -11.51 -5.40 8.75
CA ASP A 110 -11.42 -5.80 10.16
C ASP A 110 -10.79 -7.18 10.34
N GLY A 111 -11.07 -8.13 9.44
CA GLY A 111 -10.42 -9.44 9.43
C GLY A 111 -8.92 -9.39 9.10
N LEU A 112 -8.48 -8.37 8.34
CA LEU A 112 -7.09 -8.20 7.94
C LEU A 112 -6.24 -7.48 8.97
N LYS A 113 -6.83 -6.71 9.89
CA LYS A 113 -6.10 -5.91 10.88
C LYS A 113 -5.05 -6.73 11.63
N SER A 114 -5.43 -7.93 12.07
CA SER A 114 -4.55 -8.84 12.79
C SER A 114 -3.29 -9.24 12.00
N GLU A 115 -3.37 -9.30 10.67
CA GLU A 115 -2.24 -9.62 9.78
C GLU A 115 -1.24 -8.45 9.66
N PHE A 116 -1.71 -7.20 9.80
CA PHE A 116 -0.86 -6.01 9.66
C PHE A 116 -0.22 -5.56 10.96
N THR A 117 -0.92 -5.70 12.09
CA THR A 117 -0.39 -5.32 13.40
C THR A 117 0.75 -6.23 13.85
N ALA A 118 0.74 -7.51 13.45
CA ALA A 118 1.78 -8.48 13.80
C ALA A 118 3.11 -8.28 13.03
N VAL A 119 3.08 -7.61 11.86
CA VAL A 119 4.23 -7.52 10.96
C VAL A 119 5.18 -6.35 11.28
N ASN A 120 4.84 -5.49 12.24
CA ASN A 120 5.62 -4.27 12.56
C ASN A 120 6.16 -4.22 14.01
N ILE A 121 6.11 -5.33 14.77
CA ILE A 121 6.61 -5.45 16.16
C ILE A 121 7.95 -6.23 16.25
N ARG A 122 8.74 -6.28 15.18
CA ARG A 122 10.13 -6.78 15.25
C ARG A 122 11.09 -5.87 14.52
#